data_AF-A0A651EYX4-F1
#
_entry.id   AF-A0A651EYX4-F1
#
_cell.length_a   1.000
_cell.length_b   1.000
_cell.length_c   1.000
_cell.angle_alpha   90.00
_cell.angle_beta   90.00
_cell.angle_gamma   90.00
#
_symmetry.space_group_name_H-M   'P 1'
#
loop_
_entity.id
_entity.type
_entity.pdbx_description
1 polymer ?
#
loop_
_entity_poly.entity_id
_entity_poly.type
_entity_poly.pdbx_seq_one_letter_code
_entity_poly.pdbx_strand_id
1 'polypeptide(L)'
;MHRPGSDPSNMQTSDFLCDFSGIAWDGAFPLVEGHKGSLISGDCLTVAYREVVLGDHGSAPAGYTCTLCLEQRDEPGWQSPVRPEAVICRRCIKQGAGRLHKDPDWDWTKPEA
;
A
#
# COMPACT_ATOMS: atom_id res chain seq x y z
N MET A 1 -2.95 -4.66 -7.77
CA MET A 1 -2.89 -4.44 -9.24
C MET A 1 -2.38 -5.68 -9.94
N HIS A 2 -2.90 -6.01 -11.13
CA HIS A 2 -2.31 -7.04 -11.98
C HIS A 2 -1.44 -6.45 -13.08
N ARG A 3 -0.41 -7.17 -13.51
CA ARG A 3 0.44 -6.78 -14.65
C ARG A 3 -0.39 -6.70 -15.94
N PRO A 4 -0.25 -5.64 -16.76
CA PRO A 4 -0.93 -5.56 -18.04
C PRO A 4 -0.65 -6.79 -18.92
N GLY A 5 -1.71 -7.43 -19.42
CA GLY A 5 -1.63 -8.63 -20.25
C GLY A 5 -1.46 -9.95 -19.49
N SER A 6 -1.59 -9.95 -18.16
CA SER A 6 -1.63 -11.19 -17.36
C SER A 6 -2.81 -12.08 -17.75
N ASP A 7 -2.60 -13.39 -17.80
CA ASP A 7 -3.67 -14.36 -18.06
C ASP A 7 -4.51 -14.56 -16.78
N PRO A 8 -5.80 -14.15 -16.76
CA PRO A 8 -6.63 -14.29 -15.57
C PRO A 8 -6.92 -15.76 -15.21
N SER A 9 -6.74 -16.68 -16.15
CA SER A 9 -6.87 -18.12 -15.91
C SER A 9 -5.56 -18.77 -15.44
N ASN A 10 -4.44 -18.04 -15.49
CA ASN A 10 -3.12 -18.55 -15.15
C ASN A 10 -2.20 -17.44 -14.56
N MET A 11 -2.64 -16.86 -13.45
CA MET A 11 -1.90 -15.80 -12.77
C MET A 11 -0.58 -16.32 -12.17
N GLN A 12 0.53 -15.67 -12.52
CA GLN A 12 1.83 -15.90 -11.90
C GLN A 12 2.05 -14.94 -10.71
N THR A 13 2.96 -15.26 -9.80
CA THR A 13 3.33 -14.37 -8.68
C THR A 13 3.79 -12.99 -9.17
N SER A 14 4.56 -12.96 -10.25
CA SER A 14 5.03 -11.73 -10.90
C SER A 14 3.93 -10.91 -11.57
N ASP A 15 2.71 -11.45 -11.70
CA ASP A 15 1.57 -10.69 -12.20
C ASP A 15 0.94 -9.83 -11.11
N PHE A 16 1.29 -9.98 -9.83
CA PHE A 16 0.83 -9.11 -8.75
C PHE A 16 1.79 -7.94 -8.55
N LEU A 17 1.28 -6.72 -8.71
CA LEU A 17 2.04 -5.48 -8.58
C LEU A 17 1.57 -4.71 -7.35
N CYS A 18 2.52 -4.08 -6.64
CA CYS A 18 2.19 -3.03 -5.68
C CYS A 18 1.55 -1.85 -6.43
N ASP A 19 0.35 -1.42 -6.02
CA ASP A 19 -0.36 -0.30 -6.64
C ASP A 19 0.37 1.04 -6.45
N PHE A 20 1.26 1.13 -5.45
CA PHE A 20 1.96 2.37 -5.10
C PHE A 20 3.33 2.51 -5.76
N SER A 21 4.11 1.42 -5.87
CA SER A 21 5.43 1.45 -6.53
C SER A 21 5.43 0.87 -7.94
N GLY A 22 4.40 0.08 -8.30
CA GLY A 22 4.37 -0.69 -9.55
C GLY A 22 5.32 -1.89 -9.59
N ILE A 23 6.08 -2.14 -8.51
CA ILE A 23 7.01 -3.26 -8.43
C ILE A 23 6.24 -4.58 -8.41
N ALA A 24 6.67 -5.51 -9.25
CA ALA A 24 6.14 -6.87 -9.30
C ALA A 24 6.58 -7.66 -8.08
N TRP A 25 5.68 -8.48 -7.58
CA TRP A 25 5.98 -9.34 -6.45
C TRP A 25 6.78 -10.56 -6.88
N ASP A 26 7.91 -10.76 -6.23
CA ASP A 26 8.83 -11.88 -6.44
C ASP A 26 8.87 -12.83 -5.24
N GLY A 27 8.06 -12.57 -4.21
CA GLY A 27 8.08 -13.33 -2.96
C GLY A 27 9.19 -12.93 -1.98
N ALA A 28 9.94 -11.85 -2.24
CA ALA A 28 11.02 -11.39 -1.36
C ALA A 28 10.62 -10.26 -0.40
N PHE A 29 9.42 -9.70 -0.55
CA PHE A 29 8.89 -8.64 0.30
C PHE A 29 7.40 -8.83 0.60
N PRO A 30 6.89 -8.31 1.73
CA PRO A 30 5.48 -8.46 2.05
C PRO A 30 4.59 -7.54 1.21
N LEU A 31 3.38 -8.03 0.94
CA LEU A 31 2.26 -7.27 0.38
C LEU A 31 1.08 -7.27 1.36
N VAL A 32 0.38 -6.14 1.43
CA VAL A 32 -0.92 -6.04 2.10
C VAL A 32 -2.00 -5.83 1.05
N GLU A 33 -3.01 -6.69 1.07
CA GLU A 33 -4.19 -6.61 0.20
C GLU A 33 -5.29 -5.73 0.79
N GLY A 34 -5.86 -4.87 -0.05
CA GLY A 34 -7.06 -4.07 0.19
C GLY A 34 -8.27 -4.55 -0.63
N HIS A 35 -9.26 -3.68 -0.80
CA HIS A 35 -10.44 -4.00 -1.61
C HIS A 35 -10.08 -4.19 -3.09
N LYS A 36 -10.77 -5.14 -3.73
CA LYS A 36 -10.63 -5.48 -5.16
C LYS A 36 -9.20 -5.83 -5.60
N GLY A 37 -8.41 -6.47 -4.73
CA GLY A 37 -7.05 -6.90 -5.07
C GLY A 37 -6.05 -5.74 -5.23
N SER A 38 -6.33 -4.61 -4.59
CA SER A 38 -5.35 -3.54 -4.42
C SER A 38 -4.26 -4.00 -3.45
N LEU A 39 -3.01 -3.62 -3.70
CA LEU A 39 -1.82 -4.13 -3.02
C LEU A 39 -0.90 -2.98 -2.65
N ILE A 40 -0.36 -3.00 -1.44
CA ILE A 40 0.74 -2.13 -1.02
C ILE A 40 1.91 -2.97 -0.50
N SER A 41 3.14 -2.65 -0.91
CA SER A 41 4.34 -3.31 -0.39
C SER A 41 4.72 -2.83 1.00
N GLY A 42 5.44 -3.66 1.74
CA GLY A 42 6.02 -3.28 3.03
C GLY A 42 6.84 -1.98 2.98
N ASP A 43 7.60 -1.77 1.90
CA ASP A 43 8.39 -0.55 1.71
C ASP A 43 7.51 0.70 1.55
N CYS A 44 6.50 0.64 0.67
CA CYS A 44 5.57 1.76 0.50
C CYS A 44 4.78 2.04 1.79
N LEU A 45 4.38 0.98 2.49
CA LEU A 45 3.68 1.09 3.76
C LEU A 45 4.56 1.70 4.85
N THR A 46 5.87 1.39 4.85
CA THR A 46 6.86 1.96 5.77
C THR A 46 6.98 3.47 5.60
N VAL A 47 7.13 3.93 4.35
CA VAL A 47 7.21 5.36 4.02
C VAL A 47 5.92 6.07 4.40
N ALA A 48 4.77 5.53 3.97
CA ALA A 48 3.46 6.10 4.29
C ALA A 48 3.21 6.18 5.81
N TYR A 49 3.63 5.16 6.57
CA TYR A 49 3.50 5.16 8.02
C TYR A 49 4.36 6.25 8.67
N ARG A 50 5.63 6.37 8.26
CA ARG A 50 6.53 7.41 8.78
C ARG A 50 5.98 8.81 8.51
N GLU A 51 5.54 9.09 7.30
CA GLU A 51 5.07 10.44 6.93
C GLU A 51 3.73 10.78 7.60
N VAL A 52 2.73 9.91 7.46
CA VAL A 52 1.34 10.23 7.85
C VAL A 52 1.03 9.86 9.30
N VAL A 53 1.60 8.76 9.81
CA VAL A 53 1.28 8.30 11.16
C VAL A 53 2.21 8.93 12.19
N LEU A 54 3.52 8.92 11.94
CA LEU A 54 4.53 9.47 12.87
C LEU A 54 4.77 10.97 12.65
N GLY A 55 4.93 11.41 11.40
CA GLY A 55 5.19 12.81 11.06
C GLY A 55 3.96 13.71 11.10
N ASP A 56 2.76 13.13 11.19
CA ASP A 56 1.47 13.85 11.09
C ASP A 56 1.38 14.77 9.85
N HIS A 57 2.08 14.38 8.78
CA HIS A 57 2.13 15.08 7.50
C HIS A 57 1.48 14.21 6.40
N GLY A 58 0.52 14.78 5.66
CA GLY A 58 -0.11 14.12 4.52
C GLY A 58 0.31 14.75 3.20
N SER A 59 0.68 13.93 2.23
CA SER A 59 0.93 14.35 0.83
C SER A 59 -0.30 14.17 -0.08
N ALA A 60 -1.37 13.53 0.44
CA ALA A 60 -2.59 13.32 -0.33
C ALA A 60 -3.30 14.65 -0.69
N PRO A 61 -3.83 14.78 -1.92
CA PRO A 61 -4.67 15.92 -2.29
C PRO A 61 -6.00 15.91 -1.54
N ALA A 62 -6.67 17.06 -1.41
CA ALA A 62 -7.98 17.14 -0.77
C ALA A 62 -9.04 16.31 -1.51
N GLY A 63 -9.91 15.62 -0.77
CA GLY A 63 -11.00 14.81 -1.33
C GLY A 63 -10.56 13.61 -2.16
N TYR A 64 -9.37 13.05 -1.91
CA TYR A 64 -8.82 11.90 -2.62
C TYR A 64 -9.64 10.62 -2.39
N THR A 65 -9.53 9.67 -3.32
CA THR A 65 -10.03 8.30 -3.15
C THR A 65 -8.89 7.39 -2.75
N CYS A 66 -9.03 6.68 -1.63
CA CYS A 66 -8.00 5.74 -1.17
C CYS A 66 -7.95 4.50 -2.06
N THR A 67 -6.78 4.17 -2.59
CA THR A 67 -6.55 3.00 -3.46
C THR A 67 -6.88 1.67 -2.76
N LEU A 68 -6.64 1.56 -1.44
CA LEU A 68 -6.92 0.32 -0.71
C LEU A 68 -8.37 0.14 -0.28
N CYS A 69 -9.06 1.19 0.18
CA CYS A 69 -10.44 1.05 0.67
C CYS A 69 -11.52 1.58 -0.29
N LEU A 70 -11.12 2.28 -1.35
CA LEU A 70 -12.00 2.87 -2.37
C LEU A 70 -12.96 3.95 -1.83
N GLU A 71 -12.80 4.37 -0.58
CA GLU A 71 -13.55 5.46 0.03
C GLU A 71 -12.89 6.81 -0.28
N GLN A 72 -13.72 7.84 -0.50
CA GLN A 72 -13.28 9.23 -0.57
C GLN A 72 -12.96 9.75 0.84
N ARG A 73 -11.86 10.49 0.98
CA ARG A 73 -11.29 10.91 2.25
C ARG A 73 -10.87 12.37 2.24
N ASP A 74 -11.02 12.99 3.40
CA ASP A 74 -10.55 14.35 3.68
C ASP A 74 -9.45 14.37 4.75
N GLU A 75 -9.25 13.25 5.47
CA GLU A 75 -8.17 13.13 6.44
C GLU A 75 -6.80 12.95 5.78
N PRO A 76 -5.68 13.24 6.47
CA PRO A 76 -4.34 13.04 5.93
C PRO A 76 -4.14 11.64 5.32
N GLY A 77 -3.51 11.62 4.16
CA GLY A 77 -3.14 10.41 3.44
C GLY A 77 -1.77 10.56 2.80
N TRP A 78 -1.27 9.47 2.27
CA TRP A 78 0.00 9.43 1.55
C TRP A 78 -0.26 9.21 0.06
N GLN A 79 0.19 10.13 -0.77
CA GLN A 79 0.28 9.95 -2.22
C GLN A 79 1.66 9.36 -2.56
N SER A 80 1.68 8.32 -3.40
CA SER A 80 2.94 7.76 -3.87
C SER A 80 3.70 8.76 -4.73
N PRO A 81 5.01 9.00 -4.48
CA PRO A 81 5.82 9.89 -5.29
C PRO A 81 6.15 9.30 -6.68
N VAL A 82 6.05 7.98 -6.84
CA VAL A 82 6.34 7.29 -8.12
C VAL A 82 5.08 6.99 -8.92
N ARG A 83 3.92 6.91 -8.25
CA ARG A 83 2.60 6.70 -8.88
C ARG A 83 1.58 7.67 -8.29
N PRO A 84 1.54 8.93 -8.77
CA PRO A 84 0.71 9.99 -8.18
C PRO A 84 -0.80 9.68 -8.16
N GLU A 85 -1.26 8.74 -8.99
CA GLU A 85 -2.64 8.25 -8.98
C GLU A 85 -2.97 7.35 -7.78
N ALA A 86 -1.96 6.81 -7.09
CA ALA A 86 -2.13 5.91 -5.95
C ALA A 86 -1.99 6.68 -4.63
N VAL A 87 -3.08 6.67 -3.84
CA VAL A 87 -3.17 7.38 -2.57
C VAL A 87 -3.73 6.46 -1.49
N ILE A 88 -3.10 6.42 -0.32
CA ILE A 88 -3.55 5.59 0.82
C ILE A 88 -3.93 6.47 2.00
N CYS A 89 -5.10 6.23 2.58
CA CYS A 89 -5.56 6.98 3.74
C CYS A 89 -4.92 6.50 5.05
N ARG A 90 -4.87 7.38 6.06
CA ARG A 90 -4.31 7.09 7.38
C ARG A 90 -4.88 5.81 8.01
N ARG A 91 -6.17 5.54 7.83
CA ARG A 91 -6.82 4.32 8.36
C ARG A 91 -6.20 3.06 7.75
N CYS A 92 -6.08 3.00 6.43
CA CYS A 92 -5.52 1.87 5.72
C CYS A 92 -4.03 1.70 6.01
N ILE A 93 -3.26 2.79 6.17
CA ILE A 93 -1.86 2.74 6.61
C ILE A 93 -1.76 2.04 7.98
N LYS A 94 -2.54 2.47 8.97
CA LYS A 94 -2.52 1.88 10.32
C LYS A 94 -2.96 0.42 10.35
N GLN A 95 -3.99 0.07 9.57
CA GLN A 95 -4.50 -1.30 9.48
C GLN A 95 -3.48 -2.22 8.79
N GLY A 96 -2.93 -1.80 7.65
CA GLY A 96 -1.90 -2.55 6.93
C GLY A 96 -0.67 -2.77 7.79
N ALA A 97 -0.18 -1.73 8.46
CA ALA A 97 0.95 -1.83 9.38
C ALA A 97 0.62 -2.73 10.59
N GLY A 98 -0.63 -2.70 11.06
CA GLY A 98 -1.10 -3.58 12.13
C GLY A 98 -1.10 -5.06 11.74
N ARG A 99 -1.50 -5.37 10.50
CA ARG A 99 -1.48 -6.72 9.95
C ARG A 99 -0.06 -7.20 9.75
N LEU A 100 0.74 -6.42 9.03
CA LEU A 100 2.07 -6.84 8.62
C LEU A 100 3.03 -7.01 9.81
N HIS A 101 2.90 -6.17 10.85
CA HIS A 101 3.70 -6.32 12.07
C HIS A 101 3.42 -7.60 12.87
N LYS A 102 2.25 -8.21 12.67
CA LYS A 102 1.85 -9.44 13.35
C LYS A 102 2.02 -10.66 12.45
N ASP A 103 2.49 -10.46 11.22
CA ASP A 103 2.65 -11.51 10.25
C ASP A 103 3.91 -12.32 10.58
N PRO A 104 3.81 -13.61 10.94
CA PRO A 104 4.96 -14.42 11.32
C PRO A 104 5.86 -14.78 10.12
N ASP A 105 5.38 -14.61 8.89
CA ASP A 105 6.13 -14.95 7.68
C ASP A 105 7.13 -13.85 7.29
N TRP A 106 7.02 -12.66 7.92
CA TRP A 106 7.81 -11.49 7.58
C TRP A 106 8.38 -10.81 8.82
N ASP A 107 9.68 -10.51 8.82
CA ASP A 107 10.34 -9.71 9.87
C ASP A 107 10.01 -8.20 9.80
N TRP A 108 8.90 -7.83 9.16
CA TRP A 108 8.51 -6.45 9.03
C TRP A 108 7.96 -5.92 10.35
N THR A 109 8.49 -4.80 10.82
CA THR A 109 8.06 -4.15 12.06
C THR A 109 7.52 -2.75 11.80
N LYS A 110 6.56 -2.31 12.62
CA LYS A 110 6.07 -0.93 12.52
C LYS A 110 7.22 0.03 12.75
N PRO A 111 7.35 1.08 11.94
CA PRO A 111 8.32 2.14 12.22
C PRO A 111 8.03 2.78 13.58
N GLU A 112 9.11 3.03 14.32
CA GLU A 112 9.11 3.80 15.56
C GLU A 112 9.63 5.23 15.27
N ALA A 113 9.32 6.17 16.18
CA ALA A 113 9.71 7.58 16.07
C ALA A 113 11.16 7.83 16.49
#